data_AF-V7PQZ1-F1
#
_entry.id   AF-V7PQZ1-F1
#
_cell.length_a   1.000
_cell.length_b   1.000
_cell.length_c   1.000
_cell.angle_alpha   90.00
_cell.angle_beta   90.00
_cell.angle_gamma   90.00
#
_symmetry.space_group_name_H-M   'P 1'
#
loop_
_entity.id
_entity.type
_entity.pdbx_description
1 polymer ?
#
loop_
_entity_poly.entity_id
_entity_poly.type
_entity_poly.pdbx_seq_one_letter_code
_entity_poly.pdbx_strand_id
1 'polypeptide(L)'
;MSSANINDHNPSNREYKNEIVKSANLFKTDIDSEEDIRKGKLKKMFANLIGYLIEKRDRYIHIIYVGSIERHSYGFLKALLEKLYI
;
A
#
# COMPACT_ATOMS: atom_id res chain seq x y z
N MET A 1 1.80 1.54 -7.26
CA MET A 1 0.78 0.53 -6.91
C MET A 1 -0.08 1.06 -5.77
N SER A 2 -1.35 0.68 -5.71
CA SER A 2 -2.28 1.05 -4.65
C SER A 2 -3.21 -0.12 -4.33
N SER A 3 -3.75 -0.19 -3.12
CA SER A 3 -4.81 -1.12 -2.77
C SER A 3 -6.06 -0.85 -3.61
N ALA A 4 -6.71 -1.93 -4.04
CA ALA A 4 -7.99 -1.86 -4.72
C ALA A 4 -9.16 -2.07 -3.74
N ASN A 5 -10.39 -1.84 -4.20
CA ASN A 5 -11.59 -2.09 -3.40
C ASN A 5 -11.94 -3.59 -3.46
N ILE A 6 -11.39 -4.35 -2.51
CA ILE A 6 -11.52 -5.82 -2.46
C ILE A 6 -12.49 -6.21 -1.36
N ASN A 7 -13.56 -6.91 -1.75
CA ASN A 7 -14.37 -7.67 -0.81
C ASN A 7 -13.67 -9.01 -0.54
N ASP A 8 -12.99 -9.07 0.61
CA ASP A 8 -12.27 -10.25 1.10
C ASP A 8 -13.05 -10.98 2.19
N HIS A 9 -14.33 -10.65 2.37
CA HIS A 9 -15.23 -11.26 3.35
C HIS A 9 -14.71 -11.16 4.80
N ASN A 10 -13.81 -10.20 5.06
CA ASN A 10 -13.37 -9.87 6.41
C ASN A 10 -14.54 -9.24 7.20
N PRO A 11 -14.81 -9.66 8.45
CA PRO A 11 -15.92 -9.16 9.25
C PRO A 11 -15.78 -7.69 9.68
N SER A 12 -14.62 -7.08 9.46
CA SER A 12 -14.38 -5.66 9.72
C SER A 12 -15.32 -4.78 8.88
N ASN A 13 -16.07 -3.91 9.55
CA ASN A 13 -16.91 -2.88 8.93
C ASN A 13 -16.13 -1.66 8.39
N ARG A 14 -14.79 -1.69 8.46
CA ARG A 14 -13.95 -0.61 7.91
C ARG A 14 -13.96 -0.65 6.40
N GLU A 15 -14.71 0.28 5.80
CA GLU A 15 -14.56 0.61 4.39
C GLU A 15 -13.33 1.47 4.18
N TYR A 16 -12.41 1.02 3.33
CA TYR A 16 -11.25 1.80 2.95
C TYR A 16 -11.49 2.56 1.65
N LYS A 17 -11.07 3.81 1.64
CA LYS A 17 -11.11 4.68 0.46
C LYS A 17 -9.72 5.27 0.22
N ASN A 18 -9.20 5.07 -0.98
CA ASN A 18 -7.94 5.65 -1.39
C ASN A 18 -8.11 7.15 -1.67
N GLU A 19 -7.41 7.99 -0.91
CA GLU A 19 -7.50 9.45 -1.04
C GLU A 19 -6.57 10.01 -2.13
N ILE A 20 -5.49 9.30 -2.46
CA ILE A 20 -4.45 9.73 -3.41
C ILE A 20 -4.83 9.29 -4.83
N VAL A 21 -5.01 7.97 -5.02
CA VAL A 21 -5.33 7.37 -6.31
C VAL A 21 -6.83 7.11 -6.37
N LYS A 22 -7.61 8.16 -6.62
CA LYS A 22 -9.09 8.09 -6.60
C LYS A 22 -9.65 7.04 -7.55
N SER A 23 -9.00 6.80 -8.69
CA SER A 23 -9.38 5.78 -9.67
C SER A 23 -9.30 4.35 -9.11
N ALA A 24 -8.44 4.09 -8.11
CA ALA A 24 -8.33 2.78 -7.49
C ALA A 24 -9.62 2.35 -6.75
N ASN A 25 -10.44 3.32 -6.31
CA ASN A 25 -11.73 3.04 -5.67
C ASN A 25 -12.79 2.50 -6.64
N LEU A 26 -12.59 2.65 -7.95
CA LEU A 26 -13.51 2.17 -8.99
C LEU A 26 -13.36 0.67 -9.26
N PHE A 27 -12.15 0.13 -9.04
CA PHE A 27 -11.91 -1.30 -9.23
C PHE A 27 -12.45 -2.07 -8.02
N LYS A 28 -13.57 -2.77 -8.23
CA LYS A 28 -14.21 -3.62 -7.24
C LYS A 28 -14.08 -5.07 -7.65
N THR A 29 -13.62 -5.92 -6.74
CA THR A 29 -13.60 -7.36 -6.95
C THR A 29 -13.94 -8.09 -5.66
N ASP A 30 -14.62 -9.21 -5.82
CA ASP A 30 -14.82 -10.20 -4.77
C ASP A 30 -13.71 -11.26 -4.87
N ILE A 31 -13.21 -11.74 -3.74
CA ILE A 31 -12.20 -12.81 -3.71
C ILE A 31 -12.58 -13.88 -2.68
N ASP A 32 -12.26 -15.13 -3.01
CA ASP A 32 -12.27 -16.22 -2.03
C ASP A 32 -10.98 -16.14 -1.19
N SER A 33 -11.06 -15.47 -0.05
CA SER A 33 -9.91 -15.20 0.82
C SER A 33 -9.67 -16.34 1.81
N GLU A 34 -8.44 -16.40 2.34
CA GLU A 34 -8.05 -17.37 3.38
C GLU A 34 -8.95 -17.30 4.62
N GLU A 35 -9.13 -18.44 5.28
CA GLU A 35 -10.02 -18.56 6.45
C GLU A 35 -9.68 -17.57 7.56
N ASP A 36 -8.39 -17.31 7.80
CA ASP A 36 -7.95 -16.37 8.83
C ASP A 36 -8.29 -14.90 8.50
N ILE A 37 -8.43 -14.55 7.21
CA ILE A 37 -8.92 -13.23 6.75
C ILE A 37 -10.42 -13.14 7.01
N ARG A 38 -11.18 -14.16 6.60
CA ARG A 38 -12.64 -14.23 6.79
C ARG A 38 -13.03 -14.32 8.27
N LYS A 39 -12.17 -14.85 9.13
CA LYS A 39 -12.35 -14.87 10.59
C LYS A 39 -11.83 -13.60 11.27
N GLY A 40 -11.29 -12.63 10.53
CA GLY A 40 -10.77 -11.37 11.08
C GLY A 40 -9.54 -11.54 11.97
N LYS A 41 -8.85 -12.69 11.91
CA LYS A 41 -7.62 -12.93 12.68
C LYS A 41 -6.45 -12.11 12.15
N LEU A 42 -6.46 -11.80 10.85
CA LEU A 42 -5.47 -10.95 10.20
C LEU A 42 -5.96 -9.49 10.14
N LYS A 43 -5.09 -8.57 10.56
CA LYS A 43 -5.36 -7.13 10.48
C LYS A 43 -5.12 -6.65 9.05
N LYS A 44 -6.18 -6.14 8.42
CA LYS A 44 -6.11 -5.57 7.06
C LYS A 44 -5.26 -4.30 7.06
N MET A 45 -4.34 -4.21 6.10
CA MET A 45 -3.54 -3.03 5.83
C MET A 45 -3.83 -2.53 4.42
N PHE A 46 -3.93 -1.22 4.26
CA PHE A 46 -4.24 -0.62 2.98
C PHE A 46 -3.15 0.37 2.54
N ALA A 47 -2.72 0.24 1.30
CA ALA A 47 -1.78 1.13 0.65
C ALA A 47 -2.52 2.15 -0.21
N ASN A 48 -2.45 3.44 0.14
CA ASN A 48 -2.90 4.51 -0.73
C ASN A 48 -2.01 4.59 -1.98
N LEU A 49 -0.69 4.53 -1.79
CA LEU A 49 0.30 4.55 -2.87
C LEU A 49 1.62 3.93 -2.38
N ILE A 50 2.13 2.92 -3.06
CA ILE A 50 3.47 2.37 -2.83
C ILE A 50 4.18 2.19 -4.16
N GLY A 51 5.47 2.51 -4.21
CA GLY A 51 6.27 2.31 -5.40
C GLY A 51 7.64 2.93 -5.30
N TYR A 52 8.37 2.83 -6.41
CA TYR A 52 9.68 3.42 -6.56
C TYR A 52 9.67 4.34 -7.78
N LEU A 53 10.30 5.50 -7.64
CA LEU A 53 10.77 6.28 -8.78
C LEU A 53 12.21 5.86 -9.02
N ILE A 54 12.45 5.26 -10.18
CA ILE A 54 13.78 4.82 -10.60
C ILE A 54 14.21 5.70 -11.76
N GLU A 55 15.29 6.44 -11.57
CA GLU A 55 15.84 7.37 -12.55
C GLU A 55 17.28 6.96 -12.86
N LYS A 56 17.55 6.59 -14.12
CA LYS A 56 18.91 6.35 -14.58
C LYS A 56 19.62 7.69 -14.75
N ARG A 57 20.76 7.87 -14.08
CA ARG A 57 21.70 8.97 -14.33
C ARG A 57 22.94 8.43 -15.04
N ASP A 58 23.86 9.32 -15.33
CA ASP A 58 25.07 9.00 -16.11
C ASP A 58 25.92 7.90 -15.42
N ARG A 59 26.26 8.11 -14.15
CA ARG A 59 27.15 7.21 -13.38
C ARG A 59 26.46 6.36 -12.32
N TYR A 60 25.17 6.57 -12.07
CA TYR A 60 24.43 5.87 -11.00
C TYR A 60 22.93 5.80 -11.31
N ILE A 61 22.22 4.99 -10.53
CA ILE A 61 20.76 4.90 -10.57
C ILE A 61 20.23 5.55 -9.30
N HIS A 62 19.34 6.52 -9.45
CA HIS A 62 18.63 7.13 -8.34
C HIS A 62 17.33 6.35 -8.11
N ILE A 63 17.13 5.88 -6.88
CA ILE A 63 15.95 5.11 -6.48
C ILE A 63 15.31 5.82 -5.30
N ILE A 64 14.11 6.35 -5.50
CA ILE A 64 13.30 6.96 -4.45
C ILE A 64 12.14 6.03 -4.14
N TYR A 65 12.02 5.61 -2.89
CA TYR A 65 10.82 4.93 -2.41
C TYR A 65 9.73 5.93 -2.03
N VAL A 66 8.51 5.71 -2.51
CA VAL A 66 7.32 6.48 -2.14
C VAL A 66 6.29 5.52 -1.56
N GLY A 67 5.82 5.82 -0.35
CA GLY A 67 4.88 4.97 0.36
C GLY A 67 3.91 5.79 1.22
N SER A 68 2.61 5.58 0.99
CA SER A 68 1.50 6.03 1.81
C SER A 68 0.62 4.81 2.11
N ILE A 69 0.60 4.42 3.37
CA ILE A 69 -0.11 3.23 3.85
C ILE A 69 -0.90 3.67 5.07
N GLU A 70 -2.18 3.32 5.12
CA GLU A 70 -2.99 3.54 6.30
C GLU A 70 -2.54 2.54 7.37
N ARG A 71 -1.80 3.04 8.37
CA ARG A 71 -1.37 2.28 9.52
C ARG A 71 -2.23 2.63 10.72
N HIS A 72 -2.96 1.64 11.24
CA HIS A 72 -3.52 1.74 12.58
C HIS A 72 -2.41 1.55 13.63
N SER A 73 -1.87 2.70 14.06
CA SER A 73 -1.05 3.01 15.25
C SER A 73 0.44 2.60 15.30
N TYR A 74 1.20 3.65 15.63
CA TYR A 74 2.62 3.83 15.98
C TYR A 74 3.68 3.80 14.88
N GLY A 75 4.45 4.89 14.91
CA GLY A 75 5.06 5.56 13.77
C GLY A 75 6.20 4.81 13.11
N PHE A 76 6.34 5.05 11.81
CA PHE A 76 7.64 5.14 11.13
C PHE A 76 7.37 5.79 9.77
N LEU A 77 7.38 7.12 9.73
CA LEU A 77 7.73 7.84 8.50
C LEU A 77 9.23 7.62 8.31
N LYS A 78 9.62 6.51 7.70
CA LYS A 78 11.00 6.35 7.21
C LYS A 78 11.05 6.89 5.78
N ALA A 79 11.16 8.21 5.67
CA ALA A 79 11.56 8.87 4.44
C ALA A 79 13.10 9.00 4.42
N LEU A 80 13.65 8.70 3.24
CA LEU A 80 15.04 8.88 2.79
C LEU A 80 16.12 7.91 3.35
N LEU A 81 16.37 6.86 2.57
CA LEU A 81 17.70 6.24 2.49
C LEU A 81 18.26 6.65 1.13
N GLU A 82 18.86 7.84 1.06
CA GLU A 82 19.85 8.13 0.01
C GLU A 82 21.06 7.23 0.28
N LYS A 83 21.10 6.06 -0.35
CA LYS A 83 22.36 5.35 -0.52
C LYS A 83 23.06 5.96 -1.73
N LEU A 84 23.84 7.01 -1.47
CA LEU A 84 25.02 7.30 -2.29
C LEU A 84 25.97 6.12 -2.12
N TYR A 85 26.03 5.23 -3.10
CA TYR A 85 27.23 4.44 -3.33
C TYR A 85 28.08 5.24 -4.33
N ILE A 86 29.15 5.86 -3.82
CA ILE A 86 30.37 6.15 -4.57
C ILE A 86 31.45 5.28 -3.95
#